data_AF-A0A7L4H2G9-F1
#
_entry.id   AF-A0A7L4H2G9-F1
#
_cell.length_a   1.000
_cell.length_b   1.000
_cell.length_c   1.000
_cell.angle_alpha   90.00
_cell.angle_beta   90.00
_cell.angle_gamma   90.00
#
_symmetry.space_group_name_H-M   'P 1'
#
loop_
_entity.id
_entity.type
_entity.pdbx_description
1 polymer ?
#
loop_
_entity_poly.entity_id
_entity_poly.type
_entity_poly.pdbx_seq_one_letter_code
_entity_poly.pdbx_strand_id
1 'polypeptide(L)'
;IPKPVKSAPTSKDSKKAVTKTQDKSSRKESYSIYVYKVLKQVHPDTGISSKATGIMNSFVNDIFERIASEALRLAHYNKRSTTSQEVHTTV
;
A
#
# COMPACT_ATOMS: atom_id res chain seq x y z
N ILE A 1 -39.94 -5.11 54.51
CA ILE A 1 -39.57 -3.68 54.70
C ILE A 1 -38.31 -3.66 55.55
N PRO A 2 -37.21 -2.93 55.25
CA PRO A 2 -37.11 -1.71 54.42
C PRO A 2 -35.95 -1.66 53.37
N LYS A 3 -36.11 -0.79 52.36
CA LYS A 3 -35.04 0.04 51.72
C LYS A 3 -35.07 1.43 52.41
N PRO A 4 -34.20 2.44 52.14
CA PRO A 4 -32.84 2.55 51.59
C PRO A 4 -31.90 3.44 52.46
N VAL A 5 -30.61 3.62 52.11
CA VAL A 5 -29.85 4.85 52.45
C VAL A 5 -28.97 5.28 51.28
N LYS A 6 -28.97 6.60 51.07
CA LYS A 6 -28.47 7.35 49.91
C LYS A 6 -27.17 8.04 50.33
N SER A 7 -26.08 7.89 49.57
CA SER A 7 -24.92 8.77 49.68
C SER A 7 -24.11 8.77 48.38
N ALA A 8 -24.13 9.92 47.69
CA ALA A 8 -23.06 10.40 46.82
C ALA A 8 -22.29 11.48 47.63
N PRO A 9 -21.16 12.08 47.18
CA PRO A 9 -20.32 11.85 45.99
C PRO A 9 -18.80 11.78 46.30
N THR A 10 -17.96 11.12 45.48
CA THR A 10 -16.50 11.36 45.50
C THR A 10 -15.85 11.27 44.10
N SER A 11 -15.30 12.42 43.71
CA SER A 11 -14.04 12.65 42.97
C SER A 11 -13.70 11.87 41.68
N LYS A 12 -13.72 12.63 40.58
CA LYS A 12 -12.67 12.79 39.55
C LYS A 12 -11.79 11.56 39.27
N ASP A 13 -12.08 10.89 38.16
CA ASP A 13 -11.02 10.40 37.28
C ASP A 13 -11.41 10.65 35.83
N SER A 14 -10.88 11.77 35.31
CA SER A 14 -10.96 12.14 33.91
C SER A 14 -10.20 11.12 33.08
N LYS A 15 -10.88 10.05 32.66
CA LYS A 15 -10.38 9.17 31.59
C LYS A 15 -10.37 9.99 30.30
N LYS A 16 -9.23 10.65 30.07
CA LYS A 16 -8.87 11.33 28.85
C LYS A 16 -8.95 10.28 27.74
N ALA A 17 -10.06 10.28 27.01
CA ALA A 17 -10.20 9.51 25.79
C ALA A 17 -9.08 9.96 24.86
N VAL A 18 -8.05 9.11 24.71
CA VAL A 18 -7.09 9.24 23.63
C VAL A 18 -7.90 8.94 22.38
N THR A 19 -8.45 10.01 21.79
CA THR A 19 -8.86 10.02 20.40
C THR A 19 -7.61 9.68 19.61
N LYS A 20 -7.45 8.41 19.24
CA LYS A 20 -6.62 8.03 18.10
C LYS A 20 -7.24 8.75 16.92
N THR A 21 -6.76 9.96 16.64
CA THR A 21 -6.86 10.56 15.32
C THR A 21 -6.29 9.50 14.39
N GLN A 22 -7.19 8.80 13.71
CA GLN A 22 -6.85 7.97 12.57
C GLN A 22 -6.30 8.95 11.54
N ASP A 23 -4.99 9.16 11.62
CA ASP A 23 -4.23 9.80 10.58
C ASP A 23 -4.62 9.06 9.30
N LYS A 24 -5.28 9.78 8.39
CA LYS A 24 -5.74 9.21 7.13
C LYS A 24 -4.48 8.91 6.34
N SER A 25 -3.92 7.73 6.59
CA SER A 25 -2.74 7.23 5.90
C SER A 25 -3.06 7.31 4.41
N SER A 26 -2.35 8.23 3.74
CA SER A 26 -2.36 8.32 2.29
C SER A 26 -2.19 6.91 1.74
N ARG A 27 -3.09 6.52 0.83
CA ARG A 27 -3.07 5.19 0.22
C ARG A 27 -1.70 4.99 -0.42
N LYS A 28 -0.86 4.16 0.22
CA LYS A 28 0.42 3.78 -0.36
C LYS A 28 0.13 2.88 -1.55
N GLU A 29 0.37 3.37 -2.75
CA GLU A 29 0.30 2.53 -3.94
C GLU A 29 1.35 1.44 -3.85
N SER A 30 0.93 0.19 -4.00
CA SER A 30 1.79 -0.97 -3.90
C SER A 30 1.28 -2.11 -4.77
N TYR A 31 2.23 -2.84 -5.35
CA TYR A 31 1.96 -4.05 -6.15
C TYR A 31 1.70 -5.30 -5.30
N SER A 32 1.64 -5.18 -3.97
CA SER A 32 1.53 -6.31 -3.03
C SER A 32 0.41 -7.30 -3.38
N ILE A 33 -0.77 -6.80 -3.77
CA ILE A 33 -1.91 -7.66 -4.14
C ILE A 33 -1.59 -8.47 -5.39
N TYR A 34 -0.95 -7.86 -6.39
CA TYR A 34 -0.60 -8.53 -7.64
C TYR A 34 0.53 -9.54 -7.45
N VAL A 35 1.55 -9.19 -6.66
CA VAL A 35 2.62 -10.11 -6.26
C VAL A 35 2.02 -11.36 -5.59
N TYR A 36 1.07 -11.18 -4.68
CA TYR A 36 0.38 -12.31 -4.04
C TYR A 36 -0.44 -13.14 -5.02
N LYS A 37 -1.20 -12.50 -5.92
CA LYS A 37 -1.99 -13.18 -6.94
C LYS A 37 -1.12 -14.05 -7.86
N VAL A 38 -0.02 -13.51 -8.36
CA VAL A 38 0.91 -14.25 -9.23
C VAL A 38 1.58 -15.38 -8.45
N LEU A 39 2.01 -15.12 -7.21
CA LEU A 39 2.61 -16.16 -6.36
C LEU A 39 1.67 -17.35 -6.17
N LYS A 40 0.38 -17.11 -5.93
CA LYS A 40 -0.61 -18.20 -5.76
C LYS A 40 -0.96 -18.92 -7.05
N GLN A 41 -0.77 -18.29 -8.21
CA GLN A 41 -0.90 -18.97 -9.50
C GLN A 41 0.25 -19.96 -9.75
N VAL A 42 1.47 -19.65 -9.29
CA VAL A 42 2.66 -20.51 -9.50
C VAL A 42 2.93 -21.48 -8.35
N HIS A 43 2.62 -21.09 -7.11
CA HIS A 43 2.87 -21.84 -5.88
C HIS A 43 1.71 -21.65 -4.88
N PRO A 44 0.64 -22.46 -4.98
CA PRO A 44 -0.56 -22.33 -4.14
C PRO A 44 -0.28 -22.43 -2.64
N ASP A 45 0.67 -23.27 -2.23
CA ASP A 45 0.94 -23.57 -0.82
C ASP A 45 2.06 -22.70 -0.21
N THR A 46 2.75 -21.90 -1.02
CA THR A 46 3.87 -21.06 -0.56
C THR A 46 3.38 -19.69 -0.07
N GLY A 47 3.95 -19.23 1.04
CA GLY A 47 3.75 -17.87 1.57
C GLY A 47 4.94 -16.96 1.25
N ILE A 48 4.72 -15.64 1.31
CA ILE A 48 5.77 -14.63 1.15
C ILE A 48 5.80 -13.68 2.34
N SER A 49 7.00 -13.36 2.83
CA SER A 49 7.18 -12.44 3.95
C SER A 49 6.93 -10.99 3.53
N SER A 50 6.54 -10.13 4.48
CA SER A 50 6.36 -8.69 4.22
C SER A 50 7.61 -8.00 3.69
N LYS A 51 8.80 -8.42 4.15
CA LYS A 51 10.09 -7.95 3.64
C LYS A 51 10.29 -8.33 2.17
N ALA A 52 10.00 -9.58 1.82
CA ALA A 52 10.09 -10.04 0.44
C ALA A 52 9.07 -9.33 -0.46
N THR A 53 7.83 -9.12 0.01
CA THR A 53 6.84 -8.30 -0.70
C THR A 53 7.32 -6.86 -0.93
N GLY A 54 8.01 -6.26 0.05
CA GLY A 54 8.63 -4.94 -0.09
C GLY A 54 9.73 -4.90 -1.16
N ILE A 55 10.60 -5.91 -1.20
CA ILE A 55 11.64 -6.05 -2.24
C ILE A 55 10.97 -6.19 -3.63
N MET A 56 9.95 -7.03 -3.74
CA MET A 56 9.20 -7.21 -5.00
C MET A 56 8.53 -5.91 -5.47
N ASN A 57 8.02 -5.10 -4.54
CA ASN A 57 7.44 -3.80 -4.87
C ASN A 57 8.48 -2.85 -5.48
N SER A 58 9.68 -2.78 -4.90
CA SER A 58 10.76 -1.96 -5.46
C SER A 58 11.28 -2.51 -6.79
N PHE A 59 11.37 -3.84 -6.92
CA PHE A 59 11.77 -4.49 -8.18
C PHE A 59 10.83 -4.13 -9.33
N VAL A 60 9.52 -4.18 -9.11
CA VAL A 60 8.54 -3.79 -10.14
C VAL A 60 8.67 -2.32 -10.52
N ASN A 61 8.91 -1.43 -9.56
CA ASN A 61 9.15 -0.01 -9.84
C ASN A 61 10.42 0.22 -10.65
N ASP A 62 11.53 -0.44 -10.32
CA ASP A 62 12.80 -0.31 -11.03
C ASP A 62 12.65 -0.71 -12.52
N ILE A 63 11.99 -1.84 -12.77
CA ILE A 63 11.70 -2.29 -14.14
C ILE A 63 10.73 -1.33 -14.85
N PHE A 64 9.69 -0.86 -14.16
CA PHE A 64 8.73 0.09 -14.74
C PHE A 64 9.40 1.41 -15.14
N GLU A 65 10.22 2.00 -14.26
CA GLU A 65 10.95 3.23 -14.53
C GLU A 65 11.95 3.06 -15.68
N ARG A 66 12.63 1.91 -15.75
CA ARG A 66 13.53 1.58 -16.86
C ARG A 66 12.79 1.52 -18.19
N ILE A 67 11.67 0.80 -18.26
CA ILE A 67 10.83 0.68 -19.47
C ILE A 67 10.27 2.05 -19.86
N ALA A 68 9.73 2.80 -18.90
CA ALA A 68 9.15 4.12 -19.15
C ALA A 68 10.18 5.13 -19.66
N SER A 69 11.39 5.11 -19.10
CA SER A 69 12.48 5.98 -19.52
C SER A 69 12.92 5.69 -20.95
N GLU A 70 13.06 4.42 -21.30
CA GLU A 70 13.42 4.00 -22.65
C GLU A 70 12.29 4.30 -23.65
N ALA A 71 11.04 4.07 -23.28
CA ALA A 71 9.90 4.34 -24.15
C ALA A 71 9.74 5.84 -24.39
N LEU A 72 9.95 6.67 -23.36
CA LEU A 72 9.98 8.12 -23.48
C LEU A 72 11.12 8.58 -24.40
N ARG A 73 12.31 7.98 -24.29
CA ARG A 73 13.45 8.28 -25.17
C ARG A 73 13.12 7.99 -26.64
N LEU A 74 12.51 6.85 -26.93
CA LEU A 74 12.05 6.49 -28.27
C LEU A 74 10.98 7.45 -28.79
N ALA A 75 9.99 7.80 -27.96
CA ALA A 75 8.93 8.74 -28.33
C ALA A 75 9.51 10.12 -28.67
N HIS A 76 10.51 10.56 -27.88
CA HIS A 76 11.24 11.80 -28.13
C HIS A 76 11.97 11.79 -29.47
N TYR A 77 12.62 10.69 -29.85
CA TYR A 77 13.25 10.56 -31.17
C TYR A 77 12.22 10.67 -32.29
N ASN A 78 11.03 10.08 -32.09
CA ASN A 78 9.94 10.10 -33.05
C ASN A 78 9.12 11.42 -33.03
N LYS A 79 9.46 12.37 -32.15
CA LYS A 79 8.75 13.65 -31.94
C LYS A 79 7.25 13.47 -31.67
N ARG A 80 6.89 12.39 -30.99
CA ARG A 80 5.52 12.04 -30.62
C ARG A 80 5.43 11.81 -29.11
N SER A 81 4.22 11.87 -28.58
CA SER A 81 3.97 11.42 -27.21
C SER A 81 4.16 9.90 -27.11
N THR A 82 4.56 9.41 -25.94
CA THR A 82 4.75 7.97 -25.69
C THR A 82 3.44 7.21 -25.89
N THR A 83 3.46 6.24 -26.80
CA THR A 83 2.35 5.31 -27.07
C THR A 83 2.74 3.89 -26.66
N SER A 84 1.80 2.94 -26.82
CA SER A 84 2.10 1.52 -26.59
C SER A 84 3.20 1.00 -27.52
N GLN A 85 3.39 1.57 -28.71
CA GLN A 85 4.40 1.12 -29.66
C GLN A 85 5.82 1.27 -29.10
N GLU A 86 6.10 2.40 -28.45
CA GLU A 86 7.39 2.60 -27.80
C GLU A 86 7.60 1.64 -26.63
N VAL A 87 6.56 1.36 -25.83
CA VAL A 87 6.63 0.38 -24.73
C VAL A 87 6.90 -1.03 -25.26
N HIS A 88 6.26 -1.45 -26.35
CA HIS A 88 6.50 -2.75 -26.97
C HIS A 88 7.91 -2.89 -27.55
N THR A 89 8.58 -1.78 -27.87
CA THR A 89 9.94 -1.79 -28.43
C THR A 89 11.01 -1.92 -27.34
N THR A 90 10.70 -1.53 -26.10
CA THR A 90 11.67 -1.51 -24.98
C THR A 90 11.63 -2.74 -24.10
N VAL A 91 10.66 -3.63 -24.32
CA VAL A 91 10.46 -4.92 -23.65
C VAL A 91 11.03 -6.04 -24.52
#